data_AF-A0A9X2RPJ0-F1
#
_entry.id   AF-A0A9X2RPJ0-F1
#
_cell.length_a   1.000
_cell.length_b   1.000
_cell.length_c   1.000
_cell.angle_alpha   90.00
_cell.angle_beta   90.00
_cell.angle_gamma   90.00
#
_symmetry.space_group_name_H-M   'P 1'
#
loop_
_entity.id
_entity.type
_entity.pdbx_description
1 polymer ?
#
loop_
_entity_poly.entity_id
_entity_poly.type
_entity_poly.pdbx_seq_one_letter_code
_entity_poly.pdbx_strand_id
1 'polypeptide(L)'
;MSEPEEACPGPHAFCKGCRGSGDYHAAVLYLTQPGQGGHMTGAHLCPYCTGRGFFCKHHPPCGGLHDDDTPVIGPDVLPPV
;
A
#
# COMPACT_ATOMS: atom_id res chain seq x y z
N MET A 1 10.69 -22.86 -13.10
CA MET A 1 9.25 -22.91 -12.78
C MET A 1 9.16 -22.52 -11.32
N SER A 2 8.90 -21.24 -11.05
CA SER A 2 8.81 -20.75 -9.67
C SER A 2 7.54 -21.34 -9.06
N GLU A 3 7.68 -21.98 -7.91
CA GLU A 3 6.56 -22.55 -7.14
C GLU A 3 5.45 -21.50 -6.98
N PRO A 4 4.16 -21.89 -6.99
CA PRO A 4 3.10 -20.96 -6.66
C PRO A 4 3.42 -20.40 -5.28
N GLU A 5 3.70 -19.10 -5.19
CA GLU A 5 3.92 -18.43 -3.92
C GLU A 5 2.70 -18.73 -3.04
N GLU A 6 2.89 -19.60 -2.05
CA GLU A 6 1.83 -19.94 -1.10
C GLU A 6 1.24 -18.64 -0.57
N ALA A 7 -0.08 -18.49 -0.71
CA ALA A 7 -0.79 -17.32 -0.23
C ALA A 7 -0.35 -17.05 1.22
N CYS A 8 0.14 -15.83 1.48
CA CYS A 8 0.77 -15.53 2.76
C CYS A 8 -0.21 -15.82 3.91
N PRO A 9 0.21 -16.58 4.94
CA PRO A 9 -0.71 -17.04 6.00
C PRO A 9 -1.22 -15.91 6.92
N GLY A 10 -0.76 -14.67 6.76
CA GLY A 10 -1.18 -13.53 7.56
C GLY A 10 -0.66 -13.54 9.01
N PRO A 11 -1.07 -12.58 9.86
CA PRO A 11 -2.06 -11.53 9.60
C PRO A 11 -1.46 -10.27 8.96
N HIS A 12 -2.22 -9.63 8.07
CA HIS A 12 -1.87 -8.33 7.49
C HIS A 12 -2.59 -7.22 8.26
N ALA A 13 -1.90 -6.11 8.55
CA ALA A 13 -2.51 -4.93 9.17
C ALA A 13 -2.50 -3.78 8.18
N PHE A 14 -3.66 -3.14 7.97
CA PHE A 14 -3.73 -2.00 7.08
C PHE A 14 -2.77 -0.89 7.52
N CYS A 15 -2.14 -0.27 6.54
CA CYS A 15 -1.30 0.88 6.77
C CYS A 15 -2.18 2.02 7.29
N LYS A 16 -1.85 2.55 8.46
CA LYS A 16 -2.59 3.67 9.06
C LYS A 16 -2.49 4.96 8.23
N GLY A 17 -1.40 5.11 7.45
CA GLY A 17 -1.17 6.31 6.62
C GLY A 17 -2.08 6.38 5.40
N CYS A 18 -2.16 5.31 4.61
CA CYS A 18 -3.00 5.25 3.39
C CYS A 18 -4.33 4.49 3.60
N ARG A 19 -4.59 3.98 4.81
CA ARG A 19 -5.79 3.20 5.16
C ARG A 19 -6.09 2.02 4.22
N GLY A 20 -5.05 1.45 3.61
CA GLY A 20 -5.17 0.29 2.73
C GLY A 20 -5.09 0.58 1.23
N SER A 21 -5.20 1.84 0.78
CA SER A 21 -5.13 2.14 -0.65
C SER A 21 -3.75 1.86 -1.27
N GLY A 22 -2.69 1.97 -0.46
CA GLY A 22 -1.31 1.89 -0.94
C GLY A 22 -0.80 3.19 -1.53
N ASP A 23 -1.68 4.14 -1.83
CA ASP A 23 -1.35 5.47 -2.34
C ASP A 23 -1.87 6.60 -1.44
N TYR A 24 -1.40 7.82 -1.71
CA TYR A 24 -1.99 9.05 -1.19
C TYR A 24 -2.03 10.08 -2.32
N HIS A 25 -3.00 10.99 -2.24
CA HIS A 25 -3.17 12.03 -3.24
C HIS A 25 -2.56 13.34 -2.74
N ALA A 26 -1.67 13.94 -3.53
CA ALA A 26 -1.01 15.20 -3.20
C ALA A 26 -0.90 16.11 -4.43
N ALA A 27 -0.55 17.38 -4.19
CA ALA A 27 -0.32 18.34 -5.26
C ALA A 27 0.97 17.99 -6.02
N VAL A 28 0.85 17.86 -7.33
CA VAL A 28 1.94 17.59 -8.28
C VAL A 28 2.09 18.80 -9.18
N LEU A 29 3.34 19.20 -9.42
CA LEU A 29 3.68 20.20 -10.42
C LEU A 29 3.86 19.51 -11.76
N TYR A 30 3.28 20.06 -12.81
CA TYR A 30 3.50 19.61 -14.18
C TYR A 30 3.99 20.76 -15.06
N LEU A 31 4.70 20.39 -16.12
CA LEU A 31 5.13 21.27 -17.20
C LEU A 31 4.53 20.75 -18.50
N THR A 32 3.77 21.58 -19.19
CA THR A 32 3.32 21.26 -20.53
C THR A 32 4.49 21.33 -21.51
N GLN A 33 4.35 20.67 -22.67
CA GLN A 33 5.37 20.73 -23.72
C GLN A 33 5.69 22.18 -24.18
N PRO A 34 4.72 23.12 -24.26
CA PRO A 34 5.00 24.55 -24.47
C PRO A 34 5.69 25.28 -23.30
N GLY A 35 5.97 24.62 -22.18
CA GLY A 35 6.64 25.21 -21.01
C GLY A 35 5.70 25.90 -20.00
N GLN A 36 4.38 25.70 -20.10
CA GLN A 36 3.47 26.24 -19.10
C GLN A 36 3.46 25.34 -17.86
N GLY A 37 3.78 25.94 -16.71
CA GLY A 37 3.70 25.27 -15.41
C GLY A 37 2.27 25.28 -14.87
N GLY A 38 1.89 24.20 -14.20
CA GLY A 38 0.63 24.09 -13.48
C GLY A 38 0.74 23.15 -12.29
N HIS A 39 -0.35 23.04 -11.54
CA HIS A 39 -0.49 22.05 -10.48
C HIS A 39 -1.75 21.23 -10.71
N MET A 40 -1.70 19.96 -10.33
CA MET A 40 -2.85 19.06 -10.28
C MET A 40 -2.73 18.16 -9.07
N THR A 41 -3.79 17.44 -8.71
CA THR A 41 -3.70 16.37 -7.71
C THR A 41 -3.29 15.08 -8.41
N GLY A 42 -2.25 14.42 -7.90
CA GLY A 42 -1.76 13.13 -8.41
C GLY A 42 -1.67 12.09 -7.30
N ALA A 43 -1.78 10.82 -7.69
CA ALA A 43 -1.58 9.69 -6.79
C ALA A 43 -0.08 9.40 -6.64
N HIS A 44 0.36 9.17 -5.40
CA HIS A 44 1.72 8.81 -5.05
C HIS A 44 1.71 7.55 -4.19
N LEU A 45 2.73 6.69 -4.35
CA LEU A 45 2.88 5.54 -3.47
C LEU A 45 3.05 6.01 -2.02
N CYS A 46 2.29 5.40 -1.11
CA CYS A 46 2.40 5.67 0.31
C CYS A 46 3.81 5.31 0.77
N PRO A 47 4.58 6.27 1.34
CA PRO A 47 5.97 6.03 1.72
C PRO A 47 6.07 5.09 2.93
N TYR A 48 5.02 4.99 3.74
CA TYR A 48 5.01 4.17 4.95
C TYR A 48 4.92 2.67 4.65
N CYS A 49 4.03 2.28 3.73
CA CYS A 49 3.87 0.88 3.31
C CYS A 49 4.47 0.60 1.94
N THR A 50 5.25 1.54 1.39
CA THR A 50 5.89 1.45 0.07
C THR A 50 4.94 0.98 -1.03
N GLY A 51 3.73 1.54 -1.10
CA GLY A 51 2.74 1.14 -2.11
C GLY A 51 1.88 -0.09 -1.78
N ARG A 52 2.15 -0.82 -0.69
CA ARG A 52 1.48 -2.11 -0.42
C ARG A 52 0.09 -2.02 0.18
N GLY A 53 -0.24 -0.92 0.85
CA GLY A 53 -1.52 -0.76 1.58
C GLY A 53 -1.55 -1.41 2.96
N PHE A 54 -0.69 -2.39 3.26
CA PHE A 54 -0.67 -3.11 4.54
C PHE A 54 0.75 -3.53 4.96
N PHE A 55 0.88 -4.04 6.18
CA PHE A 55 2.08 -4.65 6.73
C PHE A 55 1.81 -6.11 7.09
N CYS A 56 2.66 -7.02 6.63
CA CYS A 56 2.62 -8.42 7.04
C CYS A 56 3.27 -8.58 8.43
N LYS A 57 2.59 -9.25 9.36
CA LYS A 57 3.13 -9.56 10.69
C LYS A 57 3.82 -10.94 10.77
N HIS A 58 3.81 -11.71 9.69
CA HIS A 58 4.53 -12.98 9.61
C HIS A 58 6.06 -12.76 9.51
N HIS A 59 6.86 -13.74 9.93
CA HIS A 59 8.32 -13.68 9.82
C HIS A 59 8.86 -14.91 9.05
N PRO A 60 9.51 -14.71 7.89
CA PRO A 60 9.79 -13.43 7.24
C PRO A 60 8.52 -12.76 6.67
N PRO A 61 8.50 -11.41 6.56
CA PRO A 61 7.36 -10.72 5.95
C PRO A 61 7.26 -11.11 4.47
N CYS A 62 6.05 -11.34 4.01
CA CYS A 62 5.80 -11.65 2.59
C CYS A 62 6.14 -10.45 1.69
N GLY A 63 6.74 -10.75 0.53
CA GLY A 63 7.05 -9.78 -0.52
C GLY A 63 6.10 -9.82 -1.71
N GLY A 64 5.34 -10.91 -1.88
CA GLY A 64 4.47 -11.14 -3.03
C GLY A 64 3.19 -10.28 -3.08
N LEU A 65 2.48 -10.41 -4.20
CA LEU A 65 1.12 -9.89 -4.39
C LEU A 65 0.14 -10.61 -3.45
N HIS A 66 -0.96 -9.94 -3.10
CA HIS A 66 -1.99 -10.46 -2.21
C HIS A 66 -3.33 -10.40 -2.92
N ASP A 67 -4.12 -11.46 -2.78
CA ASP A 67 -5.48 -11.50 -3.29
C ASP A 67 -6.42 -10.72 -2.35
N ASP A 68 -7.55 -10.26 -2.88
CA ASP A 68 -8.55 -9.46 -2.14
C ASP A 68 -9.07 -10.17 -0.87
N ASP A 69 -9.03 -11.51 -0.85
CA ASP A 69 -9.46 -12.35 0.29
C ASP A 69 -8.41 -12.50 1.40
N THR A 70 -7.25 -11.84 1.26
CA THR A 70 -6.19 -11.90 2.24
C THR A 70 -6.66 -11.31 3.58
N PRO A 71 -6.57 -12.04 4.71
CA PRO A 71 -7.07 -11.53 5.99
C PRO A 71 -6.34 -10.26 6.43
N VAL A 72 -7.09 -9.17 6.54
CA VAL A 72 -6.60 -7.83 6.91
C VAL A 72 -7.24 -7.32 8.19
N ILE A 73 -6.40 -6.82 9.10
CA ILE A 73 -6.80 -6.12 10.32
C ILE A 73 -7.05 -4.65 9.94
N GLY A 74 -8.28 -4.19 10.19
CA GLY A 74 -8.72 -2.80 9.97
C GLY A 74 -7.72 -1.76 10.51
N PRO A 75 -7.54 -0.60 9.86
CA PRO A 75 -6.58 0.42 10.29
C PRO A 75 -6.91 0.99 11.69
N ASP A 76 -8.19 0.91 12.09
CA ASP A 76 -8.72 1.40 13.36
C ASP A 76 -8.86 0.29 14.42
N VAL A 77 -8.51 -0.95 14.09
CA VAL A 77 -8.54 -2.07 15.05
C VAL A 77 -7.28 -2.02 15.90
N LEU A 78 -7.46 -1.80 17.21
CA LEU A 78 -6.41 -2.07 18.18
C LEU A 78 -6.22 -3.60 18.26
N PRO A 79 -4.99 -4.14 18.11
CA PRO A 79 -4.78 -5.55 18.37
C PRO A 79 -5.21 -5.86 19.81
N PRO A 80 -5.86 -7.02 20.07
CA PRO A 80 -6.21 -7.40 21.43
C PRO A 80 -4.94 -7.45 22.28
N VAL A 81 -5.03 -6.87 23.48
CA VAL A 81 -3.98 -6.87 24.51
C VAL A 81 -3.77 -8.26 25.10
#